data_AF-A0A955AGF6-F1
#
_entry.id   AF-A0A955AGF6-F1
#
_cell.length_a   1.000
_cell.length_b   1.000
_cell.length_c   1.000
_cell.angle_alpha   90.00
_cell.angle_beta   90.00
_cell.angle_gamma   90.00
#
_symmetry.space_group_name_H-M   'P 1'
#
loop_
_entity.id
_entity.type
_entity.pdbx_description
1 polymer ?
#
loop_
_entity_poly.entity_id
_entity_poly.type
_entity_poly.pdbx_seq_one_letter_code
_entity_poly.pdbx_strand_id
1 'polypeptide(L)'
;MEIVKSSHSVYQLQYHVVWVCKYRRRILNPGVVGYLRKTMPKLLRSMPGVEIKTIGFDQDHVHMVMVIPPRYSIAAVMGRLKSQSSSELRREFSWLKKVYWKENLVWSPGYFVSSIGLDERVIKRYVEHQGRQDSGQLLLQL
;
A
#
# COMPACT_ATOMS: atom_id res chain seq x y z
N MET A 1 -13.16 -9.33 -4.11
CA MET A 1 -12.33 -8.29 -4.77
C MET A 1 -13.26 -7.36 -5.53
N GLU A 2 -12.99 -6.06 -5.54
CA GLU A 2 -13.88 -5.05 -6.14
C GLU A 2 -13.26 -4.49 -7.43
N ILE A 3 -14.09 -4.38 -8.48
CA ILE A 3 -13.72 -3.76 -9.75
C ILE A 3 -14.11 -2.27 -9.70
N VAL A 4 -13.16 -1.39 -10.01
CA VAL A 4 -13.34 0.06 -10.01
C VAL A 4 -13.43 0.58 -11.44
N LYS A 5 -14.45 1.40 -11.72
CA LYS A 5 -14.60 2.11 -13.00
C LYS A 5 -14.23 3.59 -12.83
N SER A 6 -13.40 4.09 -13.74
CA SER A 6 -13.07 5.50 -13.91
C SER A 6 -13.52 5.99 -15.29
N SER A 7 -13.29 7.26 -15.62
CA SER A 7 -13.71 7.87 -16.90
C SER A 7 -13.19 7.13 -18.13
N HIS A 8 -11.99 6.53 -18.06
CA HIS A 8 -11.34 5.90 -19.21
C HIS A 8 -10.76 4.50 -18.92
N SER A 9 -11.02 3.93 -17.73
CA SER A 9 -10.50 2.61 -17.39
C SER A 9 -11.38 1.88 -16.39
N VAL A 10 -11.41 0.56 -16.51
CA VAL A 10 -11.96 -0.37 -15.52
C VAL A 10 -10.80 -1.21 -15.01
N TYR A 11 -10.59 -1.25 -13.70
CA TYR A 11 -9.43 -1.91 -13.12
C TYR A 11 -9.74 -2.55 -11.77
N GLN A 12 -8.94 -3.54 -11.41
CA GLN A 12 -8.98 -4.21 -10.12
C GLN A 12 -7.55 -4.33 -9.59
N LEU A 13 -7.07 -3.27 -8.94
CA LEU A 13 -5.69 -3.15 -8.48
C LEU A 13 -5.63 -3.04 -6.97
N GLN A 14 -5.12 -4.09 -6.33
CA GLN A 14 -4.79 -4.12 -4.91
C GLN A 14 -3.34 -4.53 -4.72
N TYR A 15 -2.70 -4.01 -3.69
CA TYR A 15 -1.29 -4.23 -3.41
C TYR A 15 -1.07 -4.52 -1.93
N HIS A 16 -0.29 -5.55 -1.64
CA HIS A 16 0.32 -5.76 -0.34
C HIS A 16 1.65 -5.00 -0.32
N VAL A 17 1.76 -4.03 0.58
CA VAL A 17 2.94 -3.17 0.69
C VAL A 17 3.51 -3.26 2.09
N VAL A 18 4.84 -3.39 2.20
CA VAL A 18 5.53 -3.44 3.49
C VAL A 18 6.73 -2.50 3.47
N TRP A 19 6.93 -1.75 4.55
CA TRP A 19 8.20 -1.04 4.76
C TRP A 19 8.57 -1.01 6.23
N VAL A 20 9.87 -0.82 6.48
CA VAL A 20 10.46 -0.94 7.80
C VAL A 20 10.94 0.41 8.33
N CYS A 21 10.97 0.54 9.66
CA CYS A 21 11.67 1.61 10.35
C CYS A 21 13.15 1.59 9.96
N LYS A 22 13.76 2.76 9.81
CA LYS A 22 15.20 2.87 9.53
C LYS A 22 15.97 2.15 10.64
N TYR A 23 16.97 1.36 10.24
CA TYR A 23 17.76 0.50 11.14
C TYR A 23 16.94 -0.51 11.96
N ARG A 24 15.71 -0.88 11.51
CA ARG A 24 14.82 -1.81 12.22
C ARG A 24 14.56 -1.40 13.67
N ARG A 25 14.58 -0.09 13.96
CA ARG A 25 14.30 0.45 15.30
C ARG A 25 12.85 0.15 15.67
N ARG A 26 12.66 -0.40 16.88
CA ARG A 26 11.37 -0.81 17.40
C ARG A 26 10.59 0.37 17.99
N ILE A 27 10.20 1.32 17.14
CA ILE A 27 9.54 2.57 17.56
C ILE A 27 8.01 2.47 17.59
N LEU A 28 7.43 1.41 17.02
CA LEU A 28 5.99 1.28 16.79
C LEU A 28 5.28 0.76 18.06
N ASN A 29 5.36 1.54 19.13
CA ASN A 29 4.60 1.32 20.35
C ASN A 29 3.11 1.70 20.16
N PRO A 30 2.21 1.34 21.09
CA PRO A 30 0.77 1.60 20.94
C PRO A 30 0.41 3.07 20.67
N GLY A 31 1.15 4.03 21.24
CA GLY A 31 0.94 5.45 20.99
C GLY A 31 1.28 5.85 19.54
N VAL A 32 2.43 5.42 19.04
CA VAL A 32 2.85 5.66 17.65
C VAL A 32 1.91 4.97 16.66
N VAL A 33 1.54 3.72 16.94
CA VAL A 33 0.58 2.95 16.11
C VAL A 33 -0.78 3.64 16.06
N GLY A 34 -1.30 4.08 17.21
CA GLY A 34 -2.57 4.79 17.29
C GLY A 34 -2.56 6.11 16.50
N TYR A 35 -1.46 6.86 16.57
CA TYR A 35 -1.28 8.07 15.77
C TYR A 35 -1.24 7.76 14.27
N LEU A 36 -0.44 6.77 13.85
CA LEU A 36 -0.32 6.40 12.44
C LEU A 36 -1.64 5.91 11.83
N ARG A 37 -2.44 5.12 12.57
CA ARG A 37 -3.77 4.69 12.11
C ARG A 37 -4.68 5.88 11.77
N LYS A 38 -4.61 6.95 12.55
CA LYS A 38 -5.41 8.18 12.34
C LYS A 38 -4.83 9.07 11.24
N THR A 39 -3.51 9.10 11.09
CA THR A 39 -2.82 10.07 10.22
C THR A 39 -2.62 9.52 8.80
N MET A 40 -2.30 8.25 8.62
CA MET A 40 -1.98 7.67 7.29
C MET A 40 -3.08 7.92 6.22
N PRO A 41 -4.38 7.70 6.49
CA PRO A 41 -5.42 7.99 5.50
C PRO A 41 -5.48 9.48 5.12
N LYS A 42 -5.18 10.37 6.07
CA LYS A 42 -5.22 11.83 5.85
C LYS A 42 -4.15 12.30 4.87
N LEU A 43 -2.99 11.65 4.86
CA LEU A 43 -1.85 11.96 3.99
C LEU A 43 -2.12 11.66 2.51
N LEU A 44 -3.08 10.77 2.25
CA LEU A 44 -3.46 10.31 0.92
C LEU A 44 -4.62 11.10 0.31
N ARG A 45 -5.25 12.02 1.04
CA ARG A 45 -6.43 12.78 0.55
C ARG A 45 -6.20 13.57 -0.72
N SER A 46 -4.97 14.02 -0.94
CA SER A 46 -4.55 14.71 -2.17
C SER A 46 -4.29 13.76 -3.35
N MET A 47 -4.46 12.45 -3.18
CA MET A 47 -4.32 11.43 -4.22
C MET A 47 -5.65 10.66 -4.32
N PRO A 48 -6.70 11.24 -4.93
CA PRO A 48 -8.03 10.65 -4.90
C PRO A 48 -8.04 9.21 -5.46
N GLY A 49 -8.79 8.31 -4.84
CA GLY A 49 -8.86 6.90 -5.22
C GLY A 49 -7.71 6.03 -4.71
N VAL A 50 -6.65 6.61 -4.13
CA VAL A 50 -5.68 5.83 -3.34
C VAL A 50 -6.30 5.55 -1.98
N GLU A 51 -6.48 4.27 -1.65
CA GLU A 51 -7.17 3.84 -0.43
C GLU A 51 -6.34 2.83 0.36
N ILE A 52 -6.35 2.94 1.68
CA ILE A 52 -5.84 1.91 2.59
C ILE A 52 -7.04 1.06 2.99
N LYS A 53 -7.08 -0.21 2.55
CA LYS A 53 -8.13 -1.16 2.94
C LYS A 53 -7.85 -1.75 4.32
N THR A 54 -6.59 -2.13 4.55
CA THR A 54 -6.15 -2.69 5.84
C THR A 54 -4.75 -2.17 6.16
N ILE A 55 -4.52 -1.89 7.44
CA ILE A 55 -3.22 -1.47 7.96
C ILE A 55 -2.90 -2.26 9.23
N GLY A 56 -1.71 -2.87 9.23
CA GLY A 56 -1.15 -3.57 10.35
C GLY A 56 0.28 -3.15 10.64
N PHE A 57 0.69 -3.40 11.88
CA PHE A 57 1.95 -2.96 12.44
C PHE A 57 2.55 -4.10 13.24
N ASP A 58 3.87 -4.19 13.17
CA ASP A 58 4.69 -4.93 14.13
C ASP A 58 5.61 -3.92 14.85
N GLN A 59 6.58 -4.37 15.63
CA GLN A 59 7.46 -3.52 16.42
C GLN A 59 8.28 -2.55 15.56
N ASP A 60 8.65 -2.94 14.34
CA ASP A 60 9.61 -2.22 13.50
C ASP A 60 9.20 -2.07 12.02
N HIS A 61 8.00 -2.50 11.64
CA HIS A 61 7.53 -2.39 10.26
C HIS A 61 6.02 -2.23 10.17
N VAL A 62 5.59 -1.69 9.02
CA VAL A 62 4.20 -1.45 8.67
C VAL A 62 3.88 -2.27 7.43
N HIS A 63 2.73 -2.94 7.44
CA HIS A 63 2.19 -3.61 6.26
C HIS A 63 0.77 -3.11 5.97
N MET A 64 0.44 -2.98 4.68
CA MET A 64 -0.83 -2.45 4.23
C MET A 64 -1.36 -3.24 3.03
N VAL A 65 -2.68 -3.38 2.99
CA VAL A 65 -3.41 -3.66 1.75
C VAL A 65 -3.93 -2.33 1.23
N MET A 66 -3.50 -1.95 0.03
CA MET A 66 -3.84 -0.67 -0.59
C MET A 66 -4.46 -0.86 -1.97
N VAL A 67 -5.41 0.02 -2.31
CA VAL A 67 -5.82 0.26 -3.69
C VAL A 67 -5.02 1.46 -4.21
N ILE A 68 -4.35 1.28 -5.35
CA ILE A 68 -3.62 2.35 -6.04
C ILE A 68 -4.12 2.38 -7.49
N PRO A 69 -4.84 3.45 -7.90
CA PRO A 69 -5.28 3.61 -9.29
C PRO A 69 -4.11 3.65 -10.28
N PRO A 70 -4.31 3.20 -11.54
CA PRO A 70 -3.22 3.09 -12.53
C PRO A 70 -2.63 4.45 -12.93
N ARG A 71 -3.33 5.56 -12.66
CA ARG A 71 -2.82 6.92 -12.87
C ARG A 71 -1.68 7.32 -11.93
N TYR A 72 -1.49 6.59 -10.82
CA TYR A 72 -0.43 6.83 -9.87
C TYR A 72 0.60 5.72 -9.92
N SER A 73 1.87 6.08 -9.97
CA SER A 73 2.92 5.09 -9.73
C SER A 73 2.95 4.71 -8.24
N ILE A 74 3.18 3.42 -7.97
CA ILE A 74 3.34 2.90 -6.61
C ILE A 74 4.48 3.66 -5.90
N ALA A 75 5.58 3.92 -6.60
CA ALA A 75 6.70 4.69 -6.08
C ALA A 75 6.32 6.10 -5.62
N ALA A 76 5.45 6.81 -6.36
CA ALA A 76 4.99 8.14 -5.97
C ALA A 76 4.11 8.09 -4.70
N VAL A 77 3.19 7.11 -4.63
CA VAL A 77 2.35 6.90 -3.44
C VAL A 77 3.22 6.60 -2.21
N MET A 78 4.18 5.68 -2.34
CA MET A 78 5.06 5.27 -1.24
C MET A 78 6.02 6.37 -0.82
N GLY A 79 6.58 7.11 -1.79
CA GLY A 79 7.42 8.28 -1.51
C GLY A 79 6.67 9.33 -0.70
N ARG A 80 5.42 9.64 -1.09
CA ARG A 80 4.56 10.57 -0.35
C ARG A 80 4.20 10.05 1.05
N LEU A 81 3.71 8.82 1.14
CA LEU A 81 3.24 8.25 2.40
C LEU A 81 4.38 8.17 3.43
N LYS A 82 5.56 7.68 3.02
CA LYS A 82 6.73 7.54 3.89
C LYS A 82 7.31 8.91 4.28
N SER A 83 7.46 9.83 3.33
CA SER A 83 8.03 11.16 3.64
C SER A 83 7.13 11.96 4.59
N GLN A 84 5.83 12.04 4.29
CA GLN A 84 4.89 12.81 5.10
C GLN A 84 4.70 12.19 6.48
N SER A 85 4.54 10.86 6.58
CA SER A 85 4.41 10.20 7.88
C SER A 85 5.69 10.33 8.73
N SER A 86 6.88 10.30 8.11
CA SER A 86 8.15 10.56 8.81
C SER A 86 8.20 11.99 9.37
N SER A 87 7.68 12.97 8.62
CA SER A 87 7.57 14.36 9.09
C SER A 87 6.59 14.50 10.25
N GLU A 88 5.38 13.95 10.10
CA GLU A 88 4.33 13.96 11.12
C GLU A 88 4.79 13.31 12.43
N LEU A 89 5.41 12.12 12.34
CA LEU A 89 5.92 11.40 13.51
C LEU A 89 6.99 12.20 14.25
N ARG A 90 7.95 12.80 13.55
CA ARG A 90 9.01 13.58 14.20
C ARG A 90 8.50 14.88 14.82
N ARG A 91 7.40 15.43 14.30
CA ARG A 91 6.74 16.60 14.88
C ARG A 91 5.99 16.23 16.17
N GLU A 92 5.24 15.14 16.14
CA GLU A 92 4.45 14.66 17.28
C GLU A 92 5.32 14.08 18.40
N PHE A 93 6.30 13.25 18.04
CA PHE A 93 7.09 12.46 18.98
C PHE A 93 8.53 12.96 19.05
N SER A 94 8.77 13.97 19.89
CA SER A 94 10.07 14.64 20.03
C SER A 94 11.23 13.67 20.37
N TRP A 95 10.94 12.57 21.07
CA TRP A 95 11.92 11.53 21.41
C TRP A 95 12.51 10.81 20.18
N LEU A 96 11.83 10.82 19.03
CA LEU A 96 12.36 10.26 17.79
C LEU A 96 13.63 10.96 17.28
N LYS A 97 13.85 12.23 17.66
CA LYS A 97 15.09 12.95 17.36
C LYS A 97 16.31 12.26 17.97
N LYS A 98 16.16 11.68 19.17
CA LYS A 98 17.23 10.91 19.82
C LYS A 98 17.44 9.55 19.16
N VAL A 99 16.36 8.91 18.71
CA VAL A 99 16.41 7.60 18.02
C VAL A 99 17.10 7.70 16.66
N TYR A 100 16.78 8.75 15.90
CA TYR A 100 17.30 9.00 14.56
C TYR A 100 18.25 10.20 14.54
N TRP A 101 19.19 10.26 15.47
CA TRP A 101 20.10 11.40 15.63
C TRP A 101 21.00 11.69 14.41
N LYS A 102 21.28 10.69 13.57
CA LYS A 102 22.08 10.84 12.34
C LYS A 102 21.27 11.29 11.13
N GLU A 103 19.97 11.05 11.11
CA GLU A 103 19.15 11.19 9.90
C GLU A 103 17.77 11.76 10.23
N ASN A 104 17.29 12.66 9.37
CA ASN A 104 15.95 13.24 9.49
C ASN A 104 14.84 12.30 8.94
N LEU A 105 15.02 10.99 9.05
CA LEU A 105 14.21 9.94 8.41
C LEU A 105 13.79 8.88 9.43
N VAL A 106 12.50 8.52 9.43
CA VAL A 106 11.96 7.43 10.28
C VAL A 106 11.99 6.08 9.57
N TRP A 107 11.80 6.07 8.25
CA TRP A 107 11.65 4.84 7.47
C TRP A 107 12.91 4.51 6.67
N SER A 108 13.14 3.22 6.43
CA SER A 108 14.14 2.77 5.45
C SER A 108 13.78 3.27 4.04
N PRO A 109 14.74 3.52 3.13
CA PRO A 109 14.44 3.94 1.76
C PRO A 109 13.58 2.93 0.99
N GLY A 110 13.90 1.65 1.10
CA GLY A 110 13.22 0.56 0.40
C GLY A 110 11.82 0.25 0.94
N TYR A 111 11.03 -0.41 0.11
CA TYR A 111 9.74 -1.01 0.47
C TYR A 111 9.52 -2.26 -0.39
N PHE A 112 8.74 -3.19 0.13
CA PHE A 112 8.24 -4.35 -0.60
C PHE A 112 6.86 -4.03 -1.17
N VAL A 113 6.56 -4.55 -2.36
CA VAL A 113 5.23 -4.49 -2.95
C VAL A 113 4.93 -5.78 -3.72
N SER A 114 3.72 -6.30 -3.56
CA SER A 114 3.18 -7.42 -4.30
C SER A 114 1.75 -7.12 -4.72
N SER A 115 1.41 -7.41 -5.97
CA SER A 115 0.04 -7.31 -6.47
C SER A 115 -0.84 -8.40 -5.83
N ILE A 116 -2.01 -8.01 -5.36
CA ILE A 116 -3.06 -8.92 -4.89
C ILE A 116 -4.08 -9.04 -6.03
N GLY A 117 -4.28 -10.25 -6.52
CA GLY A 117 -5.07 -10.51 -7.73
C GLY A 117 -5.60 -11.93 -7.81
N LEU A 118 -6.20 -12.25 -8.94
CA LEU A 118 -6.65 -13.61 -9.25
C LEU A 118 -5.45 -14.54 -9.37
N ASP A 119 -5.70 -15.85 -9.21
CA ASP A 119 -4.69 -16.87 -9.41
C ASP A 119 -4.09 -16.76 -10.83
N GLU A 120 -2.77 -16.68 -10.89
CA GLU A 120 -2.03 -16.52 -12.14
C GLU A 120 -2.36 -17.62 -13.16
N ARG A 121 -2.59 -18.86 -12.69
CA ARG A 121 -2.96 -20.01 -13.54
C ARG A 121 -4.33 -19.80 -14.15
N VAL A 122 -5.28 -19.24 -13.40
CA VAL A 122 -6.63 -18.93 -13.91
C VAL A 122 -6.55 -17.87 -15.01
N ILE A 123 -5.79 -16.80 -14.79
CA ILE A 123 -5.60 -15.74 -15.79
C ILE A 123 -4.95 -16.31 -17.06
N LYS A 124 -3.87 -17.09 -16.92
CA LYS A 124 -3.16 -17.69 -18.07
C LYS A 124 -4.08 -18.60 -18.89
N ARG A 125 -4.82 -19.50 -18.22
CA ARG A 125 -5.79 -20.36 -18.91
C ARG A 125 -6.85 -19.56 -19.64
N TYR A 126 -7.39 -18.51 -19.03
CA TYR A 126 -8.37 -17.64 -19.66
C TYR A 126 -7.83 -17.03 -20.97
N VAL A 127 -6.61 -16.50 -20.95
CA VAL A 127 -5.98 -15.88 -22.13
C VAL A 127 -5.72 -16.90 -23.24
N GLU A 128 -5.23 -18.10 -22.91
CA GLU A 128 -4.92 -19.15 -23.90
C GLU A 128 -6.17 -19.70 -24.63
N HIS A 129 -7.32 -19.66 -23.96
CA HIS A 129 -8.58 -20.20 -24.48
C HIS A 129 -9.53 -19.13 -24.99
N GLN A 130 -9.19 -17.84 -24.80
CA GLN A 130 -10.01 -16.72 -25.27
C GLN A 130 -10.10 -16.72 -26.81
N GLY A 131 -11.32 -16.66 -27.35
CA GLY A 131 -11.57 -16.66 -28.80
C GLY A 131 -11.67 -18.04 -29.46
N ARG A 132 -11.49 -19.15 -28.71
CA ARG A 132 -11.72 -20.51 -29.23
C ARG A 132 -13.14 -21.04 -29.00
N GLN A 133 -13.99 -20.29 -28.28
CA GLN A 133 -15.36 -20.68 -27.97
C GLN A 133 -16.29 -19.46 -28.09
N ASP A 134 -17.05 -19.40 -29.19
CA ASP A 134 -18.04 -18.35 -29.50
C ASP A 134 -19.42 -18.62 -28.88
N SER A 135 -19.57 -19.66 -28.06
CA SER A 135 -20.86 -20.07 -27.52
C SER A 135 -20.71 -20.76 -26.16
N GLY A 136 -21.15 -20.07 -25.11
CA GLY A 136 -21.35 -20.68 -23.79
C GLY A 136 -20.71 -19.86 -22.68
N GLN A 137 -21.57 -19.31 -21.82
CA GLN A 137 -21.20 -18.70 -20.55
C GLN A 137 -20.21 -19.59 -19.80
N LEU A 138 -18.94 -19.21 -19.82
CA LEU A 138 -17.95 -19.74 -18.89
C LEU A 138 -18.29 -19.15 -17.53
N LEU A 139 -19.05 -19.91 -16.74
CA LEU A 139 -19.07 -19.80 -15.30
C LEU A 139 -17.67 -20.22 -14.84
N LEU A 140 -16.72 -19.28 -14.94
CA LEU A 140 -15.43 -19.37 -14.26
C LEU A 140 -15.78 -19.43 -12.78
N GLN A 141 -15.80 -20.65 -12.24
CA GLN A 141 -15.84 -20.85 -10.80
C GLN A 141 -14.53 -20.26 -10.26
N LEU A 142 -14.65 -19.03 -9.75
CA LEU A 142 -13.65 -18.28 -8.99
C LEU A 142 -13.32 -19.02 -7.69
#